data_AF-A0A388JKV3-F1
#
_entry.id   AF-A0A388JKV3-F1
#
_cell.length_a   1.000
_cell.length_b   1.000
_cell.length_c   1.000
_cell.angle_alpha   90.00
_cell.angle_beta   90.00
_cell.angle_gamma   90.00
#
_symmetry.space_group_name_H-M   'P 1'
#
loop_
_entity.id
_entity.type
_entity.pdbx_description
1 polymer ?
#
loop_
_entity_poly.entity_id
_entity_poly.type
_entity_poly.pdbx_seq_one_letter_code
_entity_poly.pdbx_strand_id
1 'polypeptide(L)'
;MVSVARIRDAIARNDVEEMGLVFLHALPSPDGPAASPPDPRISHLLDEYRNVFEAPTGTVPDRPIRHGITLEAGAVPLRGCIYHMSEEELEVLRPQLDDLLDKGWIRPSCSPYGAPVLFVRKKNKDLRLCIDYRKLNAQTIKNVGPLPRIDDLLEQLGGATYFSKLDLKLGYHQIEIQPQDRYKTAFKTRYGHFEWVVMPFGLTNAPATFQAATTTEFRDLLDRSVLIYLDDILV
;
A
#
# COMPACT_ATOMS: atom_id res chain seq x y z
N MET A 1 -29.02 -14.84 -1.98
CA MET A 1 -27.89 -15.29 -2.83
C MET A 1 -27.47 -14.10 -3.67
N VAL A 2 -26.30 -13.53 -3.40
CA VAL A 2 -25.82 -12.30 -4.07
C VAL A 2 -25.29 -12.70 -5.46
N SER A 3 -25.72 -12.01 -6.52
CA SER A 3 -25.27 -12.30 -7.89
C SER A 3 -24.00 -11.52 -8.23
N VAL A 4 -23.14 -12.09 -9.07
CA VAL A 4 -21.89 -11.47 -9.57
C VAL A 4 -22.16 -10.08 -10.18
N ALA A 5 -23.31 -9.90 -10.84
CA ALA A 5 -23.73 -8.61 -11.39
C ALA A 5 -23.95 -7.55 -10.30
N ARG A 6 -24.60 -7.91 -9.18
CA ARG A 6 -24.78 -7.01 -8.03
C ARG A 6 -23.45 -6.69 -7.35
N ILE A 7 -22.49 -7.62 -7.38
CA ILE A 7 -21.17 -7.40 -6.79
C ILE A 7 -20.39 -6.33 -7.57
N ARG A 8 -20.38 -6.43 -8.89
CA ARG A 8 -19.71 -5.45 -9.77
C ARG A 8 -20.34 -4.05 -9.68
N ASP A 9 -21.67 -4.00 -9.60
CA ASP A 9 -22.42 -2.74 -9.52
C ASP A 9 -22.15 -1.97 -8.22
N ALA A 10 -22.07 -2.65 -7.06
CA ALA A 10 -21.80 -1.95 -5.79
C ALA A 10 -20.33 -1.50 -5.67
N ILE A 11 -19.38 -2.27 -6.23
CA ILE A 11 -17.96 -1.85 -6.33
C ILE A 11 -17.85 -0.60 -7.22
N ALA A 12 -18.59 -0.54 -8.33
CA ALA A 12 -18.59 0.61 -9.23
C ALA A 12 -19.27 1.85 -8.64
N ARG A 13 -20.31 1.66 -7.81
CA ARG A 13 -21.06 2.75 -7.17
C ARG A 13 -20.46 3.24 -5.85
N ASN A 14 -19.47 2.53 -5.30
CA ASN A 14 -18.93 2.77 -3.96
C ASN A 14 -20.05 2.84 -2.90
N ASP A 15 -21.12 2.10 -3.14
CA ASP A 15 -22.36 2.13 -2.38
C ASP A 15 -22.41 0.87 -1.52
N VAL A 16 -22.02 1.06 -0.26
CA VAL A 16 -21.78 0.01 0.73
C VAL A 16 -23.09 -0.60 1.26
N GLU A 17 -24.23 0.06 1.04
CA GLU A 17 -25.50 -0.34 1.65
C GLU A 17 -26.22 -1.50 0.94
N GLU A 18 -25.99 -1.72 -0.37
CA GLU A 18 -26.67 -2.79 -1.13
C GLU A 18 -25.97 -4.16 -1.04
N MET A 19 -24.73 -4.19 -0.56
CA MET A 19 -24.03 -5.39 -0.15
C MET A 19 -24.14 -5.50 1.38
N GLY A 20 -24.54 -6.65 1.91
CA GLY A 20 -24.23 -6.98 3.30
C GLY A 20 -22.72 -7.19 3.47
N LEU A 21 -21.92 -6.16 3.20
CA LEU A 21 -20.50 -6.10 3.48
C LEU A 21 -20.39 -5.46 4.85
N VAL A 22 -20.14 -6.29 5.87
CA VAL A 22 -19.75 -5.77 7.16
C VAL A 22 -18.33 -5.21 6.99
N PHE A 23 -18.24 -3.91 6.75
CA PHE A 23 -16.99 -3.18 6.96
C PHE A 23 -16.73 -3.18 8.46
N LEU A 24 -15.83 -4.05 8.92
CA LEU A 24 -15.23 -3.90 10.25
C LEU A 24 -14.31 -2.68 10.21
N HIS A 25 -14.91 -1.50 10.37
CA HIS A 25 -14.17 -0.32 10.76
C HIS A 25 -13.64 -0.55 12.18
N ALA A 26 -12.35 -0.85 12.30
CA ALA A 26 -11.66 -1.00 13.59
C ALA A 26 -11.54 0.33 14.37
N LEU A 27 -12.10 1.44 13.87
CA LEU A 27 -12.32 2.68 14.60
C LEU A 27 -13.68 3.28 14.18
N PRO A 28 -14.53 3.73 15.12
CA PRO A 28 -15.83 4.31 14.78
C PRO A 28 -15.65 5.54 13.88
N SER A 29 -16.35 5.54 12.74
CA SER A 29 -16.52 6.73 11.91
C SER A 29 -17.37 7.74 12.68
N PRO A 30 -16.97 9.03 12.79
CA PRO A 30 -17.74 10.03 13.53
C PRO A 30 -19.14 10.29 12.96
N ASP A 31 -19.36 9.95 11.69
CA ASP A 31 -20.54 10.35 10.91
C ASP A 31 -21.44 9.18 10.46
N GLY A 32 -21.31 7.99 11.06
CA GLY A 32 -22.15 6.81 10.75
C GLY A 32 -23.28 6.58 11.78
N PRO A 33 -24.41 5.94 11.40
CA PRO A 33 -25.41 5.50 12.37
C PRO A 33 -24.75 4.54 13.39
N ALA A 34 -25.13 4.67 14.66
CA ALA A 34 -24.58 3.86 15.74
C ALA A 34 -24.71 2.37 15.40
N ALA A 35 -23.58 1.74 15.06
CA ALA A 35 -23.53 0.33 14.74
C ALA A 35 -24.05 -0.49 15.94
N SER A 36 -24.83 -1.53 15.66
CA SER A 36 -25.19 -2.53 16.67
C SER A 36 -23.94 -3.01 17.39
N PRO A 37 -23.99 -3.28 18.71
CA PRO A 37 -22.81 -3.73 19.43
C PRO A 37 -22.22 -4.97 18.73
N PRO A 38 -20.90 -4.99 18.45
CA PRO A 38 -20.28 -6.09 17.74
C PRO A 38 -20.57 -7.40 18.48
N ASP A 39 -20.89 -8.45 17.72
CA ASP A 39 -21.07 -9.80 18.24
C ASP A 39 -19.91 -10.12 19.20
N PRO A 40 -20.15 -10.64 20.42
CA PRO A 40 -19.10 -10.89 21.40
C PRO A 40 -17.93 -11.72 20.86
N ARG A 41 -18.19 -12.58 19.87
CA ARG A 41 -17.16 -13.38 19.18
C ARG A 41 -16.23 -12.50 18.33
N ILE A 42 -16.77 -11.47 17.69
CA ILE A 42 -16.00 -10.49 16.91
C ILE A 42 -15.18 -9.62 17.87
N SER A 43 -15.78 -9.14 18.96
CA SER A 43 -15.05 -8.34 19.96
C SER A 43 -13.88 -9.11 20.56
N HIS A 44 -14.08 -10.38 20.91
CA HIS A 44 -12.99 -11.24 21.37
C HIS A 44 -11.88 -11.41 20.32
N LEU A 45 -12.24 -11.62 19.05
CA LEU A 45 -11.28 -11.73 17.96
C LEU A 45 -10.46 -10.44 17.77
N LEU A 46 -11.12 -9.28 17.80
CA LEU A 46 -10.44 -7.99 17.68
C LEU A 46 -9.49 -7.72 18.85
N ASP A 47 -9.87 -8.13 20.07
CA ASP A 47 -9.02 -8.02 21.24
C ASP A 47 -7.84 -9.00 21.19
N GLU A 48 -8.07 -10.23 20.73
CA GLU A 48 -7.04 -11.26 20.57
C GLU A 48 -5.96 -10.85 19.57
N TYR A 49 -6.36 -10.25 18.44
CA TYR A 49 -5.47 -9.78 17.38
C TYR A 49 -5.19 -8.27 17.43
N ARG A 50 -5.35 -7.64 18.60
CA ARG A 50 -5.19 -6.18 18.76
C ARG A 50 -3.86 -5.66 18.20
N ASN A 51 -2.79 -6.43 18.38
CA ASN A 51 -1.45 -6.11 17.89
C ASN A 51 -1.38 -5.96 16.35
N VAL A 52 -2.23 -6.65 15.58
CA VAL A 52 -2.26 -6.56 14.11
C VAL A 52 -2.77 -5.19 13.64
N PHE A 53 -3.55 -4.49 14.47
CA PHE A 53 -4.10 -3.17 14.18
C PHE A 53 -3.17 -2.01 14.59
N GLU A 54 -2.05 -2.31 15.26
CA GLU A 54 -1.06 -1.31 15.64
C GLU A 54 -0.31 -0.78 14.41
N ALA A 55 0.19 0.46 14.49
CA ALA A 55 0.98 1.01 13.39
C ALA A 55 2.32 0.27 13.28
N PRO A 56 2.73 -0.16 12.08
CA PRO A 56 3.99 -0.85 11.91
C PRO A 56 5.16 0.06 12.31
N THR A 57 6.03 -0.44 13.17
CA THR A 57 7.30 0.20 13.55
C THR A 57 8.45 -0.53 12.86
N GLY A 58 9.31 0.21 12.17
CA GLY A 58 10.45 -0.38 11.47
C GLY A 58 10.08 -1.24 10.25
N THR A 59 10.97 -2.17 9.95
CA THR A 59 10.83 -3.18 8.88
C THR A 59 10.41 -4.51 9.50
N VAL A 60 9.60 -5.31 8.79
CA VAL A 60 9.30 -6.68 9.22
C VAL A 60 10.45 -7.57 8.77
N PRO A 61 11.25 -8.13 9.71
CA PRO A 61 12.39 -8.97 9.34
C PRO A 61 11.93 -10.27 8.67
N ASP A 62 12.83 -10.88 7.91
CA ASP A 62 12.70 -12.25 7.35
C ASP A 62 11.52 -12.49 6.39
N ARG A 63 10.96 -11.44 5.79
CA ARG A 63 10.00 -11.61 4.69
C ARG A 63 10.66 -12.28 3.48
N PRO A 64 10.01 -13.28 2.86
CA PRO A 64 10.56 -14.02 1.73
C PRO A 64 10.66 -13.17 0.46
N ILE A 65 9.81 -12.14 0.35
CA ILE A 65 9.72 -11.28 -0.82
C ILE A 65 10.16 -9.87 -0.46
N ARG A 66 11.11 -9.36 -1.26
CA ARG A 66 11.60 -7.98 -1.21
C ARG A 66 11.41 -7.32 -2.57
N HIS A 67 11.14 -6.03 -2.58
CA HIS A 67 10.99 -5.27 -3.82
C HIS A 67 12.35 -5.04 -4.48
N GLY A 68 12.51 -5.54 -5.71
CA GLY A 68 13.68 -5.33 -6.54
C GLY A 68 13.38 -4.38 -7.70
N ILE A 69 14.37 -3.57 -8.08
CA ILE A 69 14.28 -2.58 -9.16
C ILE A 69 15.29 -2.96 -10.23
N THR A 70 14.85 -3.76 -11.19
CA THR A 70 15.67 -4.14 -12.35
C THR A 70 15.58 -3.06 -13.41
N LEU A 71 16.72 -2.50 -13.80
CA LEU A 71 16.80 -1.44 -14.80
C LEU A 71 17.17 -2.02 -16.18
N GLU A 72 16.76 -1.33 -17.24
CA GLU A 72 17.18 -1.63 -18.61
C GLU A 72 18.71 -1.50 -18.77
N ALA A 73 19.27 -2.24 -19.73
CA ALA A 73 20.70 -2.20 -20.01
C ALA A 73 21.14 -0.78 -20.40
N GLY A 74 22.16 -0.26 -19.73
CA GLY A 74 22.65 1.10 -19.97
C GLY A 74 21.83 2.22 -19.30
N ALA A 75 20.90 1.89 -18.39
CA ALA A 75 20.19 2.89 -17.60
C ALA A 75 21.17 3.77 -16.83
N VAL A 76 21.04 5.09 -17.04
CA VAL A 76 21.86 6.11 -16.36
C VAL A 76 21.01 6.88 -15.36
N PRO A 77 21.56 7.22 -14.18
CA PRO A 77 20.86 8.05 -13.21
C PRO A 77 20.48 9.41 -13.82
N LEU A 78 19.18 9.71 -13.80
CA LEU A 78 18.66 10.98 -14.29
C LEU A 78 18.59 11.98 -13.14
N ARG A 79 19.26 13.13 -13.29
CA ARG A 79 19.18 14.22 -12.30
C ARG A 79 17.81 14.92 -12.44
N GLY A 80 17.01 14.87 -11.38
CA GLY A 80 15.83 15.72 -11.21
C GLY A 80 16.20 17.07 -10.60
N CYS A 81 15.47 18.13 -10.97
CA CYS A 81 15.48 19.40 -10.24
C CYS A 81 14.57 19.27 -9.02
N ILE A 82 14.91 19.93 -7.91
CA ILE A 82 13.99 20.07 -6.77
C ILE A 82 12.89 21.03 -7.21
N TYR A 83 11.62 20.62 -7.05
CA TYR A 83 10.49 21.48 -7.35
C TYR A 83 10.35 22.59 -6.31
N HIS A 84 9.83 23.74 -6.77
CA HIS A 84 9.45 24.80 -5.84
C HIS A 84 8.31 24.30 -4.96
N MET A 85 8.37 24.64 -3.66
CA MET A 85 7.37 24.29 -2.67
C MET A 85 6.88 25.56 -1.96
N SER A 86 5.58 25.60 -1.67
CA SER A 86 4.98 26.65 -0.85
C SER A 86 5.37 26.51 0.63
N GLU A 87 5.09 27.54 1.43
CA GLU A 87 5.33 27.46 2.89
C GLU A 87 4.48 26.36 3.53
N GLU A 88 3.21 26.23 3.14
CA GLU A 88 2.29 25.16 3.60
C GLU A 88 2.87 23.76 3.31
N GLU A 89 3.46 23.56 2.13
CA GLU A 89 4.10 22.30 1.76
C GLU A 89 5.38 22.04 2.58
N LEU A 90 6.16 23.08 2.88
CA LEU A 90 7.39 22.96 3.68
C LEU A 90 7.10 22.66 5.16
N GLU A 91 6.02 23.22 5.71
CA GLU A 91 5.53 22.93 7.06
C GLU A 91 5.08 21.48 7.21
N VAL A 92 4.52 20.88 6.14
CA VAL A 92 4.13 19.46 6.12
C VAL A 92 5.33 18.55 5.84
N LEU A 93 6.24 18.97 4.96
CA LEU A 93 7.37 18.15 4.54
C LEU A 93 8.29 17.77 5.69
N ARG A 94 8.66 18.73 6.54
CA ARG A 94 9.65 18.50 7.60
C ARG A 94 9.18 17.44 8.62
N PRO A 95 8.00 17.57 9.25
CA PRO A 95 7.51 16.55 10.18
C PRO A 95 7.33 15.17 9.53
N GLN A 96 6.96 15.11 8.25
CA GLN A 96 6.85 13.83 7.54
C GLN A 96 8.23 13.19 7.30
N LEU A 97 9.26 13.98 6.99
CA LEU A 97 10.63 13.45 6.88
C LEU A 97 11.13 12.93 8.21
N ASP A 98 10.90 13.67 9.30
CA ASP A 98 11.30 13.27 10.65
C ASP A 98 10.61 11.96 11.06
N ASP A 99 9.29 11.84 10.85
CA ASP A 99 8.53 10.60 11.10
C ASP A 99 9.05 9.41 10.28
N LEU A 100 9.39 9.62 9.00
CA LEU A 100 9.95 8.57 8.14
C LEU A 100 11.37 8.14 8.57
N LEU A 101 12.17 9.07 9.08
CA LEU A 101 13.51 8.80 9.63
C LEU A 101 13.42 8.05 10.95
N ASP A 102 12.55 8.50 11.86
CA ASP A 102 12.33 7.89 13.17
C ASP A 102 11.83 6.45 13.05
N LYS A 103 10.97 6.17 12.05
CA LYS A 103 10.53 4.82 11.70
C LYS A 103 11.62 3.96 11.05
N GLY A 104 12.74 4.55 10.62
CA GLY A 104 13.78 3.86 9.85
C GLY A 104 13.35 3.48 8.43
N TRP A 105 12.29 4.09 7.90
CA TRP A 105 11.77 3.80 6.57
C TRP A 105 12.57 4.49 5.46
N ILE A 106 13.20 5.61 5.80
CA ILE A 106 14.16 6.29 4.95
C ILE A 106 15.48 6.49 5.70
N ARG A 107 16.55 6.74 4.95
CA ARG A 107 17.86 7.12 5.50
C ARG A 107 18.56 8.14 4.62
N PRO A 108 19.53 8.92 5.15
CA PRO A 108 20.36 9.80 4.32
C PRO A 108 21.04 9.02 3.19
N SER A 109 21.13 9.64 2.01
CA SER A 109 21.67 9.01 0.80
C SER A 109 22.72 9.88 0.10
N CYS A 110 23.76 9.22 -0.42
CA CYS A 110 24.74 9.79 -1.34
C CYS A 110 24.55 9.25 -2.77
N SER A 111 23.36 8.73 -3.09
CA SER A 111 23.07 8.08 -4.38
C SER A 111 23.25 9.04 -5.57
N PRO A 112 23.62 8.53 -6.76
CA PRO A 112 23.56 9.31 -7.99
C PRO A 112 22.12 9.56 -8.49
N TYR A 113 21.13 8.81 -7.99
CA TYR A 113 19.71 9.07 -8.22
C TYR A 113 19.22 10.24 -7.36
N GLY A 114 17.97 10.64 -7.55
CA GLY A 114 17.40 11.77 -6.83
C GLY A 114 16.11 12.25 -7.47
N ALA A 115 15.04 11.49 -7.25
CA ALA A 115 13.70 11.87 -7.67
C ALA A 115 13.22 13.10 -6.88
N PRO A 116 12.53 14.06 -7.52
CA PRO A 116 11.97 15.19 -6.79
C PRO A 116 10.72 14.80 -6.02
N VAL A 117 10.43 15.58 -4.99
CA VAL A 117 9.21 15.48 -4.19
C VAL A 117 8.18 16.50 -4.65
N LEU A 118 6.91 16.10 -4.62
CA LEU A 118 5.75 16.96 -4.84
C LEU A 118 4.63 16.59 -3.86
N PHE A 119 3.70 17.51 -3.61
CA PHE A 119 2.51 17.23 -2.83
C PHE A 119 1.28 17.11 -3.72
N VAL A 120 0.42 16.15 -3.38
CA VAL A 120 -0.91 16.00 -3.97
C VAL A 120 -1.95 16.25 -2.91
N ARG A 121 -2.92 17.13 -3.20
CA ARG A 121 -4.02 17.43 -2.26
C ARG A 121 -5.04 16.28 -2.27
N LYS A 122 -5.31 15.73 -1.09
CA LYS A 122 -6.39 14.75 -0.88
C LYS A 122 -7.75 15.45 -0.92
N LYS A 123 -8.83 14.67 -1.04
CA LYS A 123 -10.23 15.17 -0.99
C LYS A 123 -10.53 15.94 0.30
N ASN A 124 -9.96 15.49 1.42
CA ASN A 124 -10.07 16.14 2.73
C ASN A 124 -9.13 17.37 2.90
N LYS A 125 -8.52 17.85 1.80
CA LYS A 125 -7.57 18.98 1.73
C LYS A 125 -6.17 18.74 2.29
N ASP A 126 -5.91 17.60 2.94
CA ASP A 126 -4.57 17.24 3.40
C ASP A 126 -3.58 17.09 2.25
N LEU A 127 -2.31 17.38 2.53
CA LEU A 127 -1.22 17.19 1.58
C LEU A 127 -0.61 15.78 1.71
N ARG A 128 -0.53 15.06 0.60
CA ARG A 128 0.15 13.76 0.49
C ARG A 128 1.52 13.94 -0.15
N LEU A 129 2.57 13.55 0.56
CA LEU A 129 3.92 13.46 0.02
C LEU A 129 3.97 12.42 -1.10
N CYS A 130 4.41 12.84 -2.28
CA CYS A 130 4.62 11.99 -3.43
C CYS A 130 6.04 12.21 -3.96
N ILE A 131 6.70 11.11 -4.33
CA ILE A 131 8.01 11.15 -4.97
C ILE A 131 7.80 10.84 -6.44
N ASP A 132 8.33 11.72 -7.30
CA ASP A 132 8.16 11.58 -8.74
C ASP A 132 9.17 10.59 -9.32
N TYR A 133 8.84 9.30 -9.23
CA TYR A 133 9.61 8.23 -9.81
C TYR A 133 9.37 8.04 -11.31
N ARG A 134 8.64 8.90 -12.04
CA ARG A 134 8.34 8.69 -13.47
C ARG A 134 9.60 8.42 -14.32
N LYS A 135 10.69 9.14 -14.04
CA LYS A 135 11.98 8.96 -14.72
C LYS A 135 12.63 7.61 -14.40
N LEU A 136 12.61 7.20 -13.14
CA LEU A 136 13.11 5.89 -12.71
C LEU A 136 12.27 4.77 -13.32
N ASN A 137 10.94 4.91 -13.23
CA ASN A 137 9.95 3.97 -13.76
C ASN A 137 10.09 3.73 -15.26
N ALA A 138 10.45 4.76 -16.04
CA ALA A 138 10.67 4.62 -17.47
C ALA A 138 11.89 3.75 -17.81
N GLN A 139 12.84 3.61 -16.89
CA GLN A 139 14.05 2.79 -17.03
C GLN A 139 13.91 1.41 -16.36
N THR A 140 12.84 1.19 -15.59
CA THR A 140 12.61 -0.05 -14.86
C THR A 140 11.96 -1.08 -15.79
N ILE A 141 12.54 -2.27 -15.87
CA ILE A 141 11.96 -3.40 -16.58
C ILE A 141 10.64 -3.77 -15.90
N LYS A 142 9.54 -3.72 -16.66
CA LYS A 142 8.20 -4.01 -16.15
C LYS A 142 8.05 -5.51 -15.89
N ASN A 143 7.56 -5.84 -14.71
CA ASN A 143 7.18 -7.19 -14.35
C ASN A 143 5.70 -7.40 -14.74
N VAL A 144 5.46 -8.33 -15.66
CA VAL A 144 4.10 -8.77 -16.01
C VAL A 144 3.73 -9.97 -15.12
N GLY A 145 3.80 -9.77 -13.80
CA GLY A 145 3.35 -10.78 -12.85
C GLY A 145 1.87 -11.08 -13.08
N PRO A 146 1.41 -12.33 -12.90
CA PRO A 146 0.02 -12.68 -13.12
C PRO A 146 -0.83 -11.97 -12.06
N LEU A 147 -1.68 -11.03 -12.51
CA LEU A 147 -2.79 -10.57 -11.69
C LEU A 147 -3.95 -11.53 -11.90
N PRO A 148 -4.59 -12.01 -10.82
CA PRO A 148 -5.76 -12.86 -10.96
C PRO A 148 -6.87 -12.08 -11.68
N ARG A 149 -7.61 -12.79 -12.54
CA ARG A 149 -8.76 -12.19 -13.23
C ARG A 149 -9.88 -12.02 -12.20
N ILE A 150 -10.44 -10.81 -12.15
CA ILE A 150 -11.51 -10.47 -11.21
C ILE A 150 -12.69 -11.44 -11.33
N ASP A 151 -13.05 -11.84 -12.55
CA ASP A 151 -14.17 -12.76 -12.79
C ASP A 151 -13.95 -14.11 -12.10
N ASP A 152 -12.74 -14.66 -12.21
CA ASP A 152 -12.37 -15.95 -11.61
C ASP A 152 -12.43 -15.85 -10.07
N LEU A 153 -11.96 -14.74 -9.50
CA LEU A 153 -12.07 -14.46 -8.06
C LEU A 153 -13.54 -14.38 -7.61
N LEU A 154 -14.40 -13.70 -8.38
CA LEU A 154 -15.80 -13.53 -8.02
C LEU A 154 -16.62 -14.83 -8.10
N GLU A 155 -16.28 -15.74 -9.02
CA GLU A 155 -16.93 -17.05 -9.10
C GLU A 155 -16.66 -17.90 -7.86
N GLN A 156 -15.48 -17.77 -7.24
CA GLN A 156 -15.11 -18.47 -6.00
C GLN A 156 -15.94 -18.02 -4.79
N LEU A 157 -16.57 -16.85 -4.83
CA LEU A 157 -17.48 -16.37 -3.77
C LEU A 157 -18.84 -17.07 -3.79
N GLY A 158 -19.11 -17.90 -4.81
CA GLY A 158 -20.36 -18.63 -4.95
C GLY A 158 -20.64 -19.57 -3.77
N GLY A 159 -21.64 -19.23 -2.97
CA GLY A 159 -22.09 -20.06 -1.83
C GLY A 159 -21.59 -19.59 -0.46
N ALA A 160 -20.73 -18.58 -0.40
CA ALA A 160 -20.35 -17.94 0.86
C ALA A 160 -21.49 -17.06 1.41
N THR A 161 -21.66 -17.08 2.74
CA THR A 161 -22.73 -16.34 3.45
C THR A 161 -22.20 -15.10 4.17
N TYR A 162 -20.91 -15.11 4.52
CA TYR A 162 -20.23 -14.03 5.24
C TYR A 162 -18.96 -13.66 4.49
N PHE A 163 -18.65 -12.37 4.48
CA PHE A 163 -17.44 -11.82 3.88
C PHE A 163 -16.81 -10.82 4.84
N SER A 164 -15.49 -10.79 4.90
CA SER A 164 -14.70 -9.79 5.62
C SER A 164 -13.65 -9.20 4.69
N LYS A 165 -13.58 -7.87 4.62
CA LYS A 165 -12.54 -7.18 3.86
C LYS A 165 -11.45 -6.69 4.81
N LEU A 166 -10.20 -7.00 4.49
CA LEU A 166 -9.03 -6.49 5.18
C LEU A 166 -8.33 -5.47 4.27
N ASP A 167 -8.10 -4.27 4.81
CA ASP A 167 -7.31 -3.21 4.17
C ASP A 167 -6.00 -3.06 4.93
N LEU A 168 -4.87 -3.26 4.24
CA LEU A 168 -3.56 -3.22 4.85
C LEU A 168 -3.06 -1.78 4.98
N LYS A 169 -3.09 -1.25 6.21
CA LYS A 169 -2.56 0.07 6.52
C LYS A 169 -1.08 0.17 6.12
N LEU A 170 -0.79 1.06 5.18
CA LEU A 170 0.55 1.30 4.64
C LEU A 170 1.21 0.02 4.09
N GLY A 171 0.42 -0.90 3.51
CA GLY A 171 0.87 -2.24 3.08
C GLY A 171 2.20 -2.25 2.31
N TYR A 172 2.41 -1.32 1.37
CA TYR A 172 3.68 -1.23 0.64
C TYR A 172 4.90 -0.99 1.54
N HIS A 173 4.76 -0.17 2.59
CA HIS A 173 5.85 0.13 3.53
C HIS A 173 6.20 -1.06 4.43
N GLN A 174 5.46 -2.17 4.38
CA GLN A 174 5.80 -3.40 5.09
C GLN A 174 6.73 -4.31 4.26
N ILE A 175 6.93 -4.01 2.98
CA ILE A 175 7.83 -4.75 2.09
C ILE A 175 9.15 -4.02 2.00
N GLU A 176 10.25 -4.71 2.32
CA GLU A 176 11.58 -4.12 2.17
C GLU A 176 11.99 -3.97 0.71
N ILE A 177 12.76 -2.91 0.41
CA ILE A 177 13.52 -2.84 -0.83
C ILE A 177 14.78 -3.68 -0.68
N GLN A 178 15.13 -4.43 -1.73
CA GLN A 178 16.39 -5.16 -1.81
C GLN A 178 17.56 -4.22 -1.47
N PRO A 179 18.47 -4.58 -0.54
CA PRO A 179 19.53 -3.68 -0.09
C PRO A 179 20.35 -3.05 -1.22
N GLN A 180 20.64 -3.82 -2.27
CA GLN A 180 21.34 -3.36 -3.47
C GLN A 180 20.57 -2.37 -4.33
N ASP A 181 19.24 -2.28 -4.19
CA ASP A 181 18.38 -1.42 -5.00
C ASP A 181 17.93 -0.14 -4.28
N ARG A 182 18.17 -0.04 -2.96
CA ARG A 182 17.75 1.13 -2.13
C ARG A 182 18.23 2.45 -2.71
N TYR A 183 19.47 2.52 -3.19
CA TYR A 183 20.03 3.74 -3.76
C TYR A 183 19.24 4.26 -4.97
N LYS A 184 18.55 3.40 -5.72
CA LYS A 184 17.75 3.81 -6.89
C LYS A 184 16.50 4.59 -6.48
N THR A 185 15.99 4.36 -5.27
CA THR A 185 14.80 5.06 -4.73
C THR A 185 15.14 6.41 -4.11
N ALA A 186 16.39 6.86 -4.23
CA ALA A 186 16.81 8.11 -3.63
C ALA A 186 15.99 9.30 -4.16
N PHE A 187 15.61 10.20 -3.26
CA PHE A 187 14.78 11.37 -3.51
C PHE A 187 15.35 12.61 -2.81
N LYS A 188 15.16 13.76 -3.46
CA LYS A 188 15.74 15.04 -3.06
C LYS A 188 14.67 15.97 -2.52
N THR A 189 15.00 16.63 -1.41
CA THR A 189 14.19 17.67 -0.80
C THR A 189 15.04 18.90 -0.53
N ARG A 190 14.40 20.00 -0.11
CA ARG A 190 15.12 21.19 0.39
C ARG A 190 16.02 20.87 1.60
N TYR A 191 15.68 19.83 2.37
CA TYR A 191 16.33 19.49 3.62
C TYR A 191 17.39 18.40 3.49
N GLY A 192 17.52 17.78 2.33
CA GLY A 192 18.55 16.79 2.11
C GLY A 192 18.22 15.78 1.02
N HIS A 193 18.99 14.70 1.04
CA HIS A 193 18.89 13.61 0.10
C HIS A 193 18.72 12.31 0.87
N PHE A 194 17.66 11.57 0.56
CA PHE A 194 17.25 10.39 1.31
C PHE A 194 16.94 9.24 0.36
N GLU A 195 17.03 8.01 0.84
CA GLU A 195 16.62 6.81 0.11
C GLU A 195 15.74 5.92 0.98
N TRP A 196 14.89 5.12 0.34
CA TRP A 196 13.96 4.25 1.04
C TRP A 196 14.58 2.91 1.41
N VAL A 197 14.21 2.43 2.60
CA VAL A 197 14.48 1.09 3.11
C VAL A 197 13.30 0.16 2.80
N VAL A 198 12.08 0.69 2.87
CA VAL A 198 10.81 0.00 2.57
C VAL A 198 10.22 0.50 1.26
N MET A 199 9.37 -0.28 0.60
CA MET A 199 8.83 0.04 -0.72
C MET A 199 7.90 1.27 -0.67
N PRO A 200 8.28 2.40 -1.29
CA PRO A 200 7.42 3.58 -1.35
C PRO A 200 6.35 3.44 -2.44
N PHE A 201 5.33 4.29 -2.33
CA PHE A 201 4.40 4.51 -3.43
C PHE A 201 5.09 5.08 -4.66
N GLY A 202 4.53 4.78 -5.84
CA GLY A 202 4.94 5.38 -7.11
C GLY A 202 6.04 4.62 -7.86
N LEU A 203 6.59 3.55 -7.30
CA LEU A 203 7.52 2.67 -8.04
C LEU A 203 6.78 1.74 -9.01
N THR A 204 7.41 1.50 -10.15
CA THR A 204 7.00 0.44 -11.09
C THR A 204 7.15 -0.92 -10.42
N ASN A 205 6.23 -1.84 -10.70
CA ASN A 205 6.17 -3.19 -10.13
C ASN A 205 5.85 -3.27 -8.63
N ALA A 206 5.70 -2.16 -7.90
CA ALA A 206 5.32 -2.20 -6.48
C ALA A 206 4.01 -2.99 -6.24
N PRO A 207 2.92 -2.80 -7.02
CA PRO A 207 1.71 -3.60 -6.86
C PRO A 207 1.93 -5.09 -7.19
N ALA A 208 2.78 -5.40 -8.17
CA ALA A 208 3.10 -6.79 -8.52
C ALA A 208 3.93 -7.48 -7.44
N THR A 209 4.90 -6.78 -6.83
CA THR A 209 5.64 -7.27 -5.67
C THR A 209 4.70 -7.50 -4.49
N PHE A 210 3.79 -6.55 -4.23
CA PHE A 210 2.82 -6.68 -3.16
C PHE A 210 1.91 -7.88 -3.34
N GLN A 211 1.34 -8.05 -4.54
CA GLN A 211 0.54 -9.23 -4.89
C GLN A 211 1.33 -10.53 -4.67
N ALA A 212 2.59 -10.59 -5.11
CA ALA A 212 3.41 -11.79 -4.93
C ALA A 212 3.68 -12.08 -3.44
N ALA A 213 3.92 -11.04 -2.64
CA ALA A 213 4.12 -11.15 -1.19
C ALA A 213 2.86 -11.72 -0.52
N THR A 214 1.71 -11.08 -0.71
CA THR A 214 0.44 -11.51 -0.11
C THR A 214 0.02 -12.90 -0.59
N THR A 215 0.13 -13.19 -1.89
CA THR A 215 -0.14 -14.54 -2.45
C THR A 215 0.75 -15.61 -1.85
N THR A 216 2.01 -15.30 -1.51
CA THR A 216 2.93 -16.25 -0.88
C THR A 216 2.56 -16.51 0.57
N GLU A 217 2.21 -15.46 1.33
CA GLU A 217 1.83 -15.55 2.73
C GLU A 217 0.51 -16.30 2.94
N PHE A 218 -0.48 -16.07 2.06
CA PHE A 218 -1.80 -16.68 2.16
C PHE A 218 -1.99 -17.93 1.30
N ARG A 219 -0.90 -18.49 0.76
CA ARG A 219 -0.93 -19.59 -0.22
C ARG A 219 -1.87 -20.74 0.15
N ASP A 220 -1.87 -21.14 1.42
CA ASP A 220 -2.65 -22.29 1.92
C ASP A 220 -4.15 -22.01 2.05
N LEU A 221 -4.54 -20.73 1.96
CA LEU A 221 -5.92 -20.23 2.05
C LEU A 221 -6.47 -19.75 0.70
N LEU A 222 -5.60 -19.56 -0.30
CA LEU A 222 -6.02 -19.25 -1.67
C LEU A 222 -6.92 -20.36 -2.21
N ASP A 223 -7.89 -19.98 -3.04
CA ASP A 223 -8.91 -20.85 -3.64
C ASP A 223 -9.80 -21.59 -2.63
N ARG A 224 -9.72 -21.26 -1.33
CA ARG A 224 -10.50 -21.87 -0.25
C ARG A 224 -11.35 -20.86 0.49
N SER A 225 -10.71 -19.81 0.99
CA SER A 225 -11.37 -18.82 1.85
C SER A 225 -10.73 -17.44 1.79
N VAL A 226 -9.73 -17.21 0.93
CA VAL A 226 -9.08 -15.89 0.81
C VAL A 226 -8.93 -15.55 -0.66
N LEU A 227 -9.40 -14.36 -1.03
CA LEU A 227 -9.16 -13.74 -2.33
C LEU A 227 -8.28 -12.51 -2.15
N ILE A 228 -7.31 -12.34 -3.04
CA ILE A 228 -6.33 -11.25 -2.96
C ILE A 228 -6.26 -10.55 -4.30
N TYR A 229 -6.55 -9.26 -4.28
CA TYR A 229 -6.41 -8.40 -5.45
C TYR A 229 -5.70 -7.10 -5.07
N LEU A 230 -4.43 -6.99 -5.44
CA LEU A 230 -3.56 -5.88 -5.08
C LEU A 230 -3.54 -5.70 -3.54
N ASP A 231 -4.00 -4.54 -3.06
CA ASP A 231 -4.03 -4.17 -1.65
C ASP A 231 -5.27 -4.69 -0.90
N ASP A 232 -6.25 -5.25 -1.62
CA ASP A 232 -7.50 -5.75 -1.05
C ASP A 232 -7.41 -7.26 -0.77
N ILE A 233 -7.69 -7.64 0.48
CA ILE A 233 -7.83 -9.05 0.90
C ILE A 233 -9.28 -9.27 1.33
N LEU A 234 -9.92 -10.28 0.75
CA LEU A 234 -11.28 -10.70 1.07
C LEU A 234 -11.25 -12.11 1.67
N VAL A 235 -11.92 -12.30 2.80
CA VAL A 235 -12.10 -13.59 3.50
C VAL A 235 -13.57 -13.98 3.48
#